data_AF-A0A7W0U7I8-F1
#
_entry.id   AF-A0A7W0U7I8-F1
#
_cell.length_a   1.000
_cell.length_b   1.000
_cell.length_c   1.000
_cell.angle_alpha   90.00
_cell.angle_beta   90.00
_cell.angle_gamma   90.00
#
_symmetry.space_group_name_H-M   'P 1'
#
loop_
_entity.id
_entity.type
_entity.pdbx_description
1 polymer ?
#
loop_
_entity_poly.entity_id
_entity_poly.type
_entity_poly.pdbx_seq_one_letter_code
_entity_poly.pdbx_strand_id
1 'polypeptide(L)'
;MVGPGGGENDRPKRRSLVLAGGGVKVAFQAGVLQVWLDEAGLDFDHADGVSGGAFNLAMYCQGMSGTQIADNWRTLNPRLSIDPNWRQWPRLLYAESVMRLDRFRDNVFPHWGFDWQAIRSSSEEATFNVYNFSKHELEVLAPDQMTPELLVACTSLPMWFPPVRIAGEVYIDPVYITGANLEEAIRRGADELWVIWTTSERSEWNDGFVNNYFQVIETAANGHFKRVLRRIEESNAALSEGRHAEFGRPIDVKLLRAEVPIHYILNLSRRRLQESVERGVVAGRSWCRERGIPLTAASRPLLKDPTSLRFTQEMKGAVSFGVTDPDRGYDEGRAREISLTLHLTIDIQGVHRFITDPRHESPARGYIDCEALGGRLAVNEGTFNLFTDEGDPTQKQMLYRLPFHDGAGHPLTVTGFKRVRDDPGVDVWSDTTTLYTRVLQGHVAPYEERTAQVVAAGIVKIGPLDFLRQLSTFRASAPTMRERASTLASFGQAFCGNLWDVYARRLLTYAPF
;
A
#
# COMPACT_ATOMS: atom_id res chain seq x y z
N MET A 1 9.13 -46.86 -40.68
CA MET A 1 8.78 -46.74 -39.25
C MET A 1 9.08 -45.31 -38.82
N VAL A 2 8.05 -44.48 -38.79
CA VAL A 2 8.12 -43.10 -38.29
C VAL A 2 7.83 -43.20 -36.79
N GLY A 3 8.80 -42.78 -35.96
CA GLY A 3 8.69 -42.83 -34.49
C GLY A 3 7.63 -41.86 -33.96
N PRO A 4 6.93 -42.18 -32.87
CA PRO A 4 5.83 -41.38 -32.37
C PRO A 4 6.32 -40.19 -31.51
N GLY A 5 5.74 -39.01 -31.78
CA GLY A 5 5.41 -37.95 -30.83
C GLY A 5 6.42 -37.58 -29.73
N GLY A 6 7.34 -36.65 -30.04
CA GLY A 6 7.85 -35.72 -29.03
C GLY A 6 6.77 -34.68 -28.75
N GLY A 7 6.11 -34.78 -27.60
CA GLY A 7 4.96 -33.95 -27.23
C GLY A 7 5.31 -32.48 -26.97
N GLU A 8 4.32 -31.61 -27.14
CA GLU A 8 4.27 -30.17 -26.82
C GLU A 8 4.71 -29.76 -25.38
N ASN A 9 5.13 -30.71 -24.53
CA ASN A 9 5.37 -30.53 -23.11
C ASN A 9 6.82 -30.19 -22.71
N ASP A 10 7.75 -30.02 -23.67
CA ASP A 10 9.18 -29.84 -23.37
C ASP A 10 9.72 -28.44 -23.70
N ARG A 11 8.85 -27.48 -24.06
CA ARG A 11 9.26 -26.08 -24.22
C ARG A 11 9.40 -25.42 -22.85
N PRO A 12 10.48 -24.65 -22.58
CA PRO A 12 10.58 -23.88 -21.35
C PRO A 12 9.38 -22.92 -21.26
N LYS A 13 8.73 -22.89 -20.09
CA LYS A 13 7.57 -22.03 -19.85
C LYS A 13 7.97 -20.57 -19.99
N ARG A 14 7.21 -19.84 -20.80
CA ARG A 14 7.47 -18.43 -21.05
C ARG A 14 6.76 -17.56 -20.01
N ARG A 15 7.48 -16.71 -19.28
CA ARG A 15 6.95 -15.83 -18.24
C ARG A 15 6.77 -14.41 -18.74
N SER A 16 5.59 -13.83 -18.48
CA SER A 16 5.34 -12.41 -18.70
C SER A 16 5.17 -11.67 -17.39
N LEU A 17 5.96 -10.63 -17.16
CA LEU A 17 5.70 -9.60 -16.16
C LEU A 17 4.59 -8.68 -16.68
N VAL A 18 3.58 -8.39 -15.87
CA VAL A 18 2.44 -7.53 -16.25
C VAL A 18 2.29 -6.41 -15.22
N LEU A 19 2.68 -5.21 -15.64
CA LEU A 19 2.64 -3.97 -14.87
C LEU A 19 1.34 -3.22 -15.19
N ALA A 20 0.29 -3.56 -14.44
CA ALA A 20 -1.04 -3.01 -14.62
C ALA A 20 -1.09 -1.49 -14.40
N GLY A 21 -2.10 -0.85 -14.98
CA GLY A 21 -2.39 0.56 -14.73
C GLY A 21 -2.77 0.83 -13.27
N GLY A 22 -2.40 2.01 -12.78
CA GLY A 22 -2.67 2.40 -11.40
C GLY A 22 -2.33 3.85 -11.07
N GLY A 23 -2.07 4.70 -12.06
CA GLY A 23 -1.54 6.05 -11.83
C GLY A 23 -0.27 6.00 -10.97
N VAL A 24 -0.17 6.82 -9.92
CA VAL A 24 0.96 6.80 -8.99
C VAL A 24 0.92 5.67 -7.96
N LYS A 25 -0.16 4.87 -7.88
CA LYS A 25 -0.19 3.65 -7.04
C LYS A 25 0.89 2.65 -7.47
N VAL A 26 1.39 2.76 -8.70
CA VAL A 26 2.48 1.92 -9.24
C VAL A 26 3.83 2.12 -8.54
N ALA A 27 3.95 3.09 -7.62
CA ALA A 27 5.02 3.11 -6.63
C ALA A 27 5.03 1.81 -5.79
N PHE A 28 3.86 1.26 -5.47
CA PHE A 28 3.74 -0.07 -4.86
C PHE A 28 4.30 -1.18 -5.76
N GLN A 29 4.01 -1.13 -7.07
CA GLN A 29 4.57 -2.10 -8.03
C GLN A 29 6.10 -2.06 -8.03
N ALA A 30 6.71 -0.88 -7.95
CA ALA A 30 8.16 -0.75 -7.86
C ALA A 30 8.75 -1.47 -6.63
N GLY A 31 8.08 -1.41 -5.49
CA GLY A 31 8.45 -2.18 -4.31
C GLY A 31 8.35 -3.70 -4.50
N VAL A 32 7.32 -4.16 -5.23
CA VAL A 32 7.21 -5.59 -5.61
C VAL A 32 8.33 -5.99 -6.56
N LEU A 33 8.68 -5.14 -7.54
CA LEU A 33 9.77 -5.40 -8.47
C LEU A 33 11.13 -5.53 -7.78
N GLN A 34 11.40 -4.71 -6.75
CA GLN A 34 12.58 -4.89 -5.91
C GLN A 34 12.68 -6.33 -5.36
N VAL A 35 11.56 -6.90 -4.93
CA VAL A 35 11.56 -8.25 -4.37
C VAL A 35 11.64 -9.30 -5.48
N TRP A 36 10.78 -9.20 -6.50
CA TRP A 36 10.69 -10.20 -7.55
C TRP A 36 11.97 -10.28 -8.38
N LEU A 37 12.53 -9.14 -8.79
CA LEU A 37 13.74 -9.12 -9.60
C LEU A 37 14.99 -9.38 -8.76
N ASP A 38 15.17 -8.67 -7.65
CA ASP A 38 16.48 -8.68 -6.97
C ASP A 38 16.57 -9.69 -5.83
N GLU A 39 15.51 -9.84 -5.02
CA GLU A 39 15.55 -10.74 -3.85
C GLU A 39 15.23 -12.19 -4.25
N ALA A 40 14.20 -12.38 -5.07
CA ALA A 40 13.75 -13.68 -5.56
C ALA A 40 14.50 -14.14 -6.83
N GLY A 41 15.19 -13.23 -7.53
CA GLY A 41 15.93 -13.55 -8.76
C GLY A 41 15.01 -14.07 -9.87
N LEU A 42 13.81 -13.49 -10.01
CA LEU A 42 12.87 -13.88 -11.06
C LEU A 42 13.21 -13.16 -12.37
N ASP A 43 13.43 -13.95 -13.41
CA ASP A 43 13.56 -13.48 -14.78
C ASP A 43 12.23 -13.61 -15.55
N PHE A 44 12.04 -12.73 -16.53
CA PHE A 44 10.85 -12.67 -17.38
C PHE A 44 11.24 -12.62 -18.86
N ASP A 45 10.53 -13.40 -19.68
CA ASP A 45 10.77 -13.44 -21.13
C ASP A 45 10.00 -12.34 -21.89
N HIS A 46 9.05 -11.69 -21.20
CA HIS A 46 8.23 -10.62 -21.72
C HIS A 46 7.79 -9.69 -20.58
N ALA A 47 7.66 -8.38 -20.84
CA ALA A 47 7.10 -7.43 -19.89
C ALA A 47 6.06 -6.49 -20.52
N ASP A 48 4.86 -6.40 -19.95
CA ASP A 48 3.77 -5.53 -20.42
C ASP A 48 3.51 -4.37 -19.44
N GLY A 49 3.22 -3.18 -19.96
CA GLY A 49 3.02 -1.97 -19.18
C GLY A 49 1.83 -1.15 -19.68
N VAL A 50 0.96 -0.78 -18.74
CA VAL A 50 -0.27 0.01 -19.00
C VAL A 50 -0.29 1.23 -18.09
N SER A 51 -0.62 2.42 -18.62
CA SER A 51 -0.75 3.65 -17.83
C SER A 51 0.49 3.89 -16.95
N GLY A 52 0.34 4.22 -15.67
CA GLY A 52 1.47 4.39 -14.75
C GLY A 52 2.45 3.21 -14.72
N GLY A 53 2.00 1.99 -15.03
CA GLY A 53 2.86 0.81 -15.14
C GLY A 53 3.90 0.94 -16.25
N ALA A 54 3.60 1.71 -17.30
CA ALA A 54 4.53 2.05 -18.37
C ALA A 54 5.79 2.78 -17.87
N PHE A 55 5.70 3.55 -16.76
CA PHE A 55 6.89 4.18 -16.17
C PHE A 55 7.85 3.14 -15.58
N ASN A 56 7.32 2.14 -14.88
CA ASN A 56 8.11 1.03 -14.35
C ASN A 56 8.67 0.18 -15.49
N LEU A 57 7.88 -0.05 -16.54
CA LEU A 57 8.33 -0.77 -17.74
C LEU A 57 9.48 -0.04 -18.44
N ALA A 58 9.40 1.28 -18.61
CA ALA A 58 10.47 2.07 -19.22
C ALA A 58 11.79 1.94 -18.44
N MET A 59 11.73 2.01 -17.11
CA MET A 59 12.91 1.79 -16.25
C MET A 59 13.45 0.35 -16.36
N TYR A 60 12.57 -0.64 -16.42
CA TYR A 60 12.93 -2.04 -16.62
C TYR A 60 13.64 -2.24 -17.97
N CYS A 61 13.09 -1.71 -19.07
CA CYS A 61 13.65 -1.85 -20.41
C CYS A 61 15.05 -1.25 -20.55
N GLN A 62 15.40 -0.21 -19.80
CA GLN A 62 16.77 0.33 -19.80
C GLN A 62 17.74 -0.40 -18.83
N GLY A 63 17.33 -1.55 -18.28
CA GLY A 63 18.17 -2.42 -17.46
C GLY A 63 18.30 -1.99 -15.99
N MET A 64 17.35 -1.22 -15.45
CA MET A 64 17.34 -0.94 -14.01
C MET A 64 16.95 -2.18 -13.21
N SER A 65 17.70 -2.47 -12.15
CA SER A 65 17.30 -3.43 -11.11
C SER A 65 16.00 -3.02 -10.43
N GLY A 66 15.30 -3.97 -9.81
CA GLY A 66 14.07 -3.67 -9.07
C GLY A 66 14.27 -2.64 -7.95
N THR A 67 15.45 -2.66 -7.30
CA THR A 67 15.86 -1.70 -6.28
C THR A 67 16.02 -0.30 -6.85
N GLN A 68 16.63 -0.15 -8.03
CA GLN A 68 16.76 1.15 -8.69
C GLN A 68 15.39 1.73 -9.06
N ILE A 69 14.50 0.90 -9.59
CA ILE A 69 13.11 1.28 -9.90
C ILE A 69 12.40 1.75 -8.61
N ALA A 70 12.49 0.97 -7.53
CA ALA A 70 11.91 1.32 -6.23
C ALA A 70 12.50 2.63 -5.65
N ASP A 71 13.81 2.83 -5.75
CA ASP A 71 14.49 4.03 -5.26
C ASP A 71 14.11 5.28 -6.03
N ASN A 72 13.88 5.16 -7.33
CA ASN A 72 13.34 6.25 -8.16
C ASN A 72 11.98 6.74 -7.64
N TRP A 73 11.10 5.85 -7.19
CA TRP A 73 9.84 6.22 -6.54
C TRP A 73 10.01 6.73 -5.11
N ARG A 74 10.91 6.15 -4.30
CA ARG A 74 11.20 6.62 -2.93
C ARG A 74 11.76 8.04 -2.90
N THR A 75 12.55 8.40 -3.91
CA THR A 75 13.25 9.69 -3.97
C THR A 75 12.46 10.76 -4.71
N LEU A 76 11.42 10.38 -5.47
CA LEU A 76 10.59 11.32 -6.20
C LEU A 76 9.99 12.37 -5.27
N ASN A 77 10.28 13.64 -5.56
CA ASN A 77 9.58 14.76 -4.96
C ASN A 77 8.36 15.09 -5.82
N PRO A 78 7.11 14.95 -5.31
CA PRO A 78 5.91 15.22 -6.09
C PRO A 78 5.86 16.64 -6.68
N ARG A 79 6.59 17.60 -6.12
CA ARG A 79 6.69 18.95 -6.70
C ARG A 79 7.27 18.97 -8.12
N LEU A 80 8.07 17.97 -8.48
CA LEU A 80 8.63 17.82 -9.82
C LEU A 80 7.56 17.50 -10.87
N SER A 81 6.44 16.88 -10.47
CA SER A 81 5.34 16.50 -11.36
C SER A 81 4.16 17.48 -11.36
N ILE A 82 4.07 18.41 -10.40
CA ILE A 82 2.95 19.36 -10.32
C ILE A 82 3.02 20.35 -11.48
N ASP A 83 2.07 20.27 -12.40
CA ASP A 83 2.02 21.10 -13.61
C ASP A 83 0.59 21.57 -13.95
N PRO A 84 0.07 22.60 -13.28
CA PRO A 84 -1.32 23.00 -13.48
C PRO A 84 -1.53 23.74 -14.81
N ASN A 85 -2.62 23.43 -15.50
CA ASN A 85 -2.92 24.03 -16.80
C ASN A 85 -3.69 25.34 -16.67
N TRP A 86 -3.11 26.34 -15.99
CA TRP A 86 -3.77 27.61 -15.65
C TRP A 86 -4.45 28.32 -16.83
N ARG A 87 -3.91 28.14 -18.04
CA ARG A 87 -4.48 28.72 -19.27
C ARG A 87 -5.85 28.13 -19.65
N GLN A 88 -6.15 26.90 -19.23
CA GLN A 88 -7.43 26.24 -19.48
C GLN A 88 -8.47 26.53 -18.40
N TRP A 89 -8.06 26.93 -17.20
CA TRP A 89 -8.96 27.10 -16.05
C TRP A 89 -10.12 28.10 -16.28
N PRO A 90 -9.94 29.23 -16.99
CA PRO A 90 -11.06 30.12 -17.33
C PRO A 90 -12.15 29.48 -18.20
N ARG A 91 -11.86 28.34 -18.85
CA ARG A 91 -12.84 27.60 -19.67
C ARG A 91 -13.74 26.68 -18.84
N LEU A 92 -13.48 26.52 -17.55
CA LEU A 92 -14.28 25.74 -16.60
C LEU A 92 -14.59 24.34 -17.16
N LEU A 93 -15.88 24.04 -17.39
CA LEU A 93 -16.34 22.74 -17.91
C LEU A 93 -15.84 22.44 -19.34
N TYR A 94 -15.37 23.44 -20.07
CA TYR A 94 -14.79 23.31 -21.42
C TYR A 94 -13.25 23.33 -21.41
N ALA A 95 -12.63 23.26 -20.23
CA ALA A 95 -11.17 23.11 -20.12
C ALA A 95 -10.74 21.78 -20.75
N GLU A 96 -9.67 21.82 -21.55
CA GLU A 96 -9.07 20.61 -22.11
C GLU A 96 -8.53 19.67 -21.02
N SER A 97 -7.95 20.26 -19.97
CA SER A 97 -7.38 19.53 -18.84
C SER A 97 -7.17 20.43 -17.62
N VAL A 98 -7.15 19.84 -16.44
CA VAL A 98 -6.81 20.52 -15.18
C VAL A 98 -5.30 20.72 -15.03
N MET A 99 -4.52 19.71 -15.42
CA MET A 99 -3.07 19.62 -15.30
C MET A 99 -2.43 19.31 -16.67
N ARG A 100 -1.12 19.40 -16.74
CA ARG A 100 -0.28 18.92 -17.85
C ARG A 100 0.65 17.83 -17.36
N LEU A 101 1.34 17.18 -18.29
CA LEU A 101 2.40 16.21 -18.01
C LEU A 101 3.77 16.69 -18.49
N ASP A 102 3.91 17.94 -18.91
CA ASP A 102 5.17 18.49 -19.44
C ASP A 102 6.26 18.39 -18.37
N ARG A 103 5.97 18.74 -17.12
CA ARG A 103 6.95 18.58 -16.02
C ARG A 103 7.28 17.14 -15.67
N PHE A 104 6.38 16.19 -15.94
CA PHE A 104 6.71 14.77 -15.79
C PHE A 104 7.80 14.41 -16.80
N ARG A 105 7.62 14.82 -18.06
CA ARG A 105 8.61 14.65 -19.11
C ARG A 105 9.92 15.39 -18.82
N ASP A 106 9.83 16.65 -18.41
CA ASP A 106 10.97 17.57 -18.37
C ASP A 106 11.76 17.49 -17.04
N ASN A 107 11.14 17.02 -15.95
CA ASN A 107 11.78 16.93 -14.63
C ASN A 107 11.81 15.50 -14.07
N VAL A 108 10.73 14.73 -14.19
CA VAL A 108 10.65 13.40 -13.58
C VAL A 108 11.45 12.37 -14.38
N PHE A 109 11.30 12.32 -15.71
CA PHE A 109 12.09 11.40 -16.54
C PHE A 109 13.61 11.63 -16.41
N PRO A 110 14.13 12.87 -16.40
CA PRO A 110 15.54 13.11 -16.09
C PRO A 110 15.95 12.74 -14.66
N HIS A 111 15.10 13.02 -13.66
CA HIS A 111 15.36 12.62 -12.26
C HIS A 111 15.47 11.09 -12.13
N TRP A 112 14.64 10.35 -12.87
CA TRP A 112 14.71 8.88 -12.95
C TRP A 112 15.83 8.36 -13.85
N GLY A 113 16.57 9.23 -14.54
CA GLY A 113 17.68 8.84 -15.40
C GLY A 113 17.25 8.09 -16.65
N PHE A 114 16.15 8.50 -17.29
CA PHE A 114 15.70 7.86 -18.53
C PHE A 114 16.70 8.07 -19.65
N ASP A 115 17.23 6.96 -20.15
CA ASP A 115 18.05 6.89 -21.36
C ASP A 115 17.20 6.32 -22.50
N TRP A 116 16.66 7.20 -23.33
CA TRP A 116 15.78 6.82 -24.43
C TRP A 116 16.47 5.94 -25.48
N GLN A 117 17.79 6.03 -25.62
CA GLN A 117 18.51 5.12 -26.51
C GLN A 117 18.54 3.73 -25.90
N ALA A 118 18.88 3.60 -24.62
CA ALA A 118 18.88 2.32 -23.92
C ALA A 118 17.48 1.67 -23.89
N ILE A 119 16.42 2.46 -23.65
CA ILE A 119 15.03 1.97 -23.73
C ILE A 119 14.73 1.41 -25.13
N ARG A 120 15.05 2.17 -26.18
CA ARG A 120 14.76 1.76 -27.57
C ARG A 120 15.60 0.58 -28.05
N SER A 121 16.81 0.41 -27.53
CA SER A 121 17.70 -0.70 -27.85
C SER A 121 17.62 -1.84 -26.84
N SER A 122 16.58 -1.89 -26.01
CA SER A 122 16.42 -2.91 -24.99
C SER A 122 16.44 -4.31 -25.61
N SER A 123 17.13 -5.24 -24.96
CA SER A 123 17.06 -6.66 -25.30
C SER A 123 15.83 -7.35 -24.73
N GLU A 124 15.11 -6.69 -23.81
CA GLU A 124 13.90 -7.21 -23.19
C GLU A 124 12.74 -7.18 -24.21
N GLU A 125 12.02 -8.29 -24.37
CA GLU A 125 10.77 -8.24 -25.12
C GLU A 125 9.71 -7.53 -24.24
N ALA A 126 9.21 -6.39 -24.70
CA ALA A 126 8.26 -5.61 -23.90
C ALA A 126 7.19 -4.94 -24.74
N THR A 127 6.06 -4.63 -24.10
CA THR A 127 4.91 -3.97 -24.71
C THR A 127 4.39 -2.81 -23.88
N PHE A 128 4.30 -1.65 -24.51
CA PHE A 128 3.68 -0.46 -23.96
C PHE A 128 2.32 -0.26 -24.60
N ASN A 129 1.32 0.04 -23.79
CA ASN A 129 -0.06 0.20 -24.26
C ASN A 129 -0.44 1.67 -24.32
N VAL A 130 -1.02 2.09 -25.44
CA VAL A 130 -1.59 3.43 -25.62
C VAL A 130 -2.89 3.34 -26.41
N TYR A 131 -3.87 4.20 -26.13
CA TYR A 131 -5.09 4.24 -26.93
C TYR A 131 -5.00 5.35 -27.97
N ASN A 132 -5.04 4.96 -29.25
CA ASN A 132 -5.13 5.89 -30.36
C ASN A 132 -6.59 6.29 -30.57
N PHE A 133 -6.95 7.46 -30.06
CA PHE A 133 -8.30 8.01 -30.20
C PHE A 133 -8.67 8.30 -31.65
N SER A 134 -7.71 8.70 -32.49
CA SER A 134 -7.96 8.99 -33.91
C SER A 134 -8.35 7.73 -34.71
N LYS A 135 -7.83 6.56 -34.31
CA LYS A 135 -8.15 5.26 -34.95
C LYS A 135 -9.20 4.45 -34.20
N HIS A 136 -9.49 4.80 -32.95
CA HIS A 136 -10.30 4.02 -32.01
C HIS A 136 -9.71 2.63 -31.73
N GLU A 137 -8.40 2.56 -31.59
CA GLU A 137 -7.67 1.30 -31.41
C GLU A 137 -6.73 1.37 -30.19
N LEU A 138 -6.63 0.24 -29.49
CA LEU A 138 -5.54 0.00 -28.54
C LEU A 138 -4.30 -0.35 -29.35
N GLU A 139 -3.28 0.50 -29.29
CA GLU A 139 -1.99 0.24 -29.92
C GLU A 139 -1.02 -0.36 -28.90
N VAL A 140 -0.33 -1.41 -29.33
CA VAL A 140 0.70 -2.09 -28.54
C VAL A 140 2.05 -1.77 -29.18
N LEU A 141 2.87 -1.01 -28.47
CA LEU A 141 4.15 -0.48 -28.94
C LEU A 141 5.32 -1.27 -28.36
N ALA A 142 6.32 -1.54 -29.19
CA ALA A 142 7.58 -2.13 -28.77
C ALA A 142 8.56 -1.04 -28.24
N PRO A 143 9.62 -1.42 -27.50
CA PRO A 143 10.54 -0.45 -26.91
C PRO A 143 11.23 0.44 -27.94
N ASP A 144 11.54 -0.08 -29.13
CA ASP A 144 12.21 0.63 -30.23
C ASP A 144 11.43 1.84 -30.77
N GLN A 145 10.13 1.86 -30.56
CA GLN A 145 9.25 2.99 -30.90
C GLN A 145 9.21 4.06 -29.81
N MET A 146 9.76 3.79 -28.62
CA MET A 146 9.49 4.62 -27.44
C MET A 146 10.15 6.01 -27.51
N THR A 147 9.34 7.02 -27.19
CA THR A 147 9.75 8.42 -27.06
C THR A 147 9.18 9.01 -25.77
N PRO A 148 9.72 10.13 -25.27
CA PRO A 148 9.12 10.83 -24.14
C PRO A 148 7.63 11.15 -24.34
N GLU A 149 7.25 11.54 -25.57
CA GLU A 149 5.87 11.90 -25.92
C GLU A 149 4.95 10.69 -25.91
N LEU A 150 5.40 9.54 -26.44
CA LEU A 150 4.61 8.30 -26.41
C LEU A 150 4.46 7.77 -24.99
N LEU A 151 5.49 7.87 -24.15
CA LEU A 151 5.38 7.46 -22.75
C LEU A 151 4.40 8.36 -21.97
N VAL A 152 4.41 9.67 -22.23
CA VAL A 152 3.38 10.59 -21.69
C VAL A 152 2.00 10.19 -22.21
N ALA A 153 1.86 9.87 -23.49
CA ALA A 153 0.58 9.44 -24.09
C ALA A 153 0.01 8.19 -23.43
N CYS A 154 0.86 7.21 -23.08
CA CYS A 154 0.46 6.01 -22.33
C CYS A 154 -0.22 6.35 -20.99
N THR A 155 0.01 7.54 -20.42
CA THR A 155 -0.47 7.94 -19.08
C THR A 155 -1.39 9.16 -19.09
N SER A 156 -1.76 9.65 -20.28
CA SER A 156 -2.53 10.89 -20.40
C SER A 156 -4.03 10.63 -20.23
N LEU A 157 -4.48 10.68 -18.98
CA LEU A 157 -5.89 10.58 -18.59
C LEU A 157 -6.68 11.84 -19.00
N PRO A 158 -7.65 11.74 -19.93
CA PRO A 158 -8.51 12.86 -20.34
C PRO A 158 -9.13 13.62 -19.17
N MET A 159 -9.38 14.92 -19.31
CA MET A 159 -9.83 15.85 -18.26
C MET A 159 -8.77 16.20 -17.21
N TRP A 160 -7.90 15.26 -16.85
CA TRP A 160 -6.78 15.53 -15.94
C TRP A 160 -5.56 16.04 -16.69
N PHE A 161 -5.25 15.40 -17.81
CA PHE A 161 -4.13 15.73 -18.69
C PHE A 161 -4.64 15.89 -20.14
N PRO A 162 -3.98 16.72 -20.96
CA PRO A 162 -4.40 16.92 -22.34
C PRO A 162 -4.10 15.67 -23.19
N PRO A 163 -4.99 15.30 -24.13
CA PRO A 163 -4.67 14.29 -25.13
C PRO A 163 -3.36 14.62 -25.85
N VAL A 164 -2.53 13.62 -26.08
CA VAL A 164 -1.21 13.83 -26.72
C VAL A 164 -1.37 13.74 -28.22
N ARG A 165 -0.77 14.69 -28.95
CA ARG A 165 -0.83 14.74 -30.41
C ARG A 165 0.52 14.39 -31.00
N ILE A 166 0.58 13.28 -31.74
CA ILE A 166 1.82 12.79 -32.35
C ILE A 166 1.52 12.49 -33.82
N ALA A 167 2.30 13.09 -34.72
CA ALA A 167 2.15 12.93 -36.17
C ALA A 167 0.72 13.17 -36.71
N GLY A 168 -0.06 14.05 -36.06
CA GLY A 168 -1.44 14.36 -36.46
C GLY A 168 -2.52 13.46 -35.84
N GLU A 169 -2.13 12.39 -35.15
CA GLU A 169 -3.04 11.49 -34.42
C GLU A 169 -3.14 11.89 -32.94
N VAL A 170 -4.25 11.51 -32.31
CA VAL A 170 -4.59 11.83 -30.92
C VAL A 170 -4.51 10.57 -30.08
N TYR A 171 -3.77 10.63 -28.98
CA TYR A 171 -3.54 9.52 -28.06
C TYR A 171 -3.96 9.88 -26.64
N ILE A 172 -4.49 8.89 -25.92
CA ILE A 172 -4.88 8.98 -24.51
C ILE A 172 -4.49 7.69 -23.77
N ASP A 173 -4.58 7.73 -22.44
CA ASP A 173 -4.35 6.59 -21.58
C ASP A 173 -5.25 5.38 -21.94
N PRO A 174 -4.72 4.15 -22.05
CA PRO A 174 -5.48 2.95 -22.40
C PRO A 174 -6.35 2.38 -21.28
N VAL A 175 -6.31 2.88 -20.03
CA VAL A 175 -7.03 2.27 -18.88
C VAL A 175 -8.54 2.10 -19.08
N TYR A 176 -9.16 2.85 -20.00
CA TYR A 176 -10.58 2.70 -20.36
C TYR A 176 -10.88 1.41 -21.12
N ILE A 177 -9.87 0.85 -21.79
CA ILE A 177 -9.98 -0.35 -22.62
C ILE A 177 -9.33 -1.54 -21.91
N THR A 178 -8.11 -1.36 -21.40
CA THR A 178 -7.39 -2.40 -20.68
C THR A 178 -6.59 -1.82 -19.52
N GLY A 179 -6.72 -2.44 -18.34
CA GLY A 179 -5.89 -2.13 -17.17
C GLY A 179 -4.63 -3.02 -17.06
N ALA A 180 -4.59 -4.13 -17.78
CA ALA A 180 -3.47 -5.07 -17.87
C ALA A 180 -3.66 -5.94 -19.13
N ASN A 181 -2.72 -5.90 -20.07
CA ASN A 181 -2.93 -6.53 -21.37
C ASN A 181 -2.53 -8.02 -21.38
N LEU A 182 -3.28 -8.82 -20.60
CA LEU A 182 -3.03 -10.26 -20.46
C LEU A 182 -3.15 -11.01 -21.80
N GLU A 183 -4.08 -10.59 -22.66
CA GLU A 183 -4.30 -11.23 -23.96
C GLU A 183 -3.10 -11.04 -24.88
N GLU A 184 -2.48 -9.86 -24.88
CA GLU A 184 -1.26 -9.60 -25.63
C GLU A 184 -0.08 -10.46 -25.13
N ALA A 185 0.08 -10.60 -23.82
CA ALA A 185 1.08 -11.50 -23.24
C ALA A 185 0.87 -12.96 -23.68
N ILE A 186 -0.39 -13.44 -23.66
CA ILE A 186 -0.74 -14.79 -24.14
C ILE A 186 -0.49 -14.91 -25.65
N ARG A 187 -0.82 -13.90 -26.45
CA ARG A 187 -0.59 -13.87 -27.90
C ARG A 187 0.90 -13.95 -28.24
N ARG A 188 1.75 -13.37 -27.39
CA ARG A 188 3.21 -13.47 -27.48
C ARG A 188 3.76 -14.80 -26.94
N GLY A 189 2.90 -15.71 -26.52
CA GLY A 189 3.30 -17.08 -26.17
C GLY A 189 3.59 -17.30 -24.69
N ALA A 190 3.29 -16.34 -23.81
CA ALA A 190 3.43 -16.51 -22.37
C ALA A 190 2.56 -17.67 -21.85
N ASP A 191 3.12 -18.46 -20.94
CA ASP A 191 2.46 -19.55 -20.20
C ASP A 191 2.19 -19.15 -18.76
N GLU A 192 3.01 -18.25 -18.20
CA GLU A 192 2.85 -17.72 -16.85
C GLU A 192 2.71 -16.20 -16.91
N LEU A 193 1.63 -15.66 -16.33
CA LEU A 193 1.34 -14.23 -16.27
C LEU A 193 1.53 -13.73 -14.84
N TRP A 194 2.57 -12.95 -14.60
CA TRP A 194 2.93 -12.40 -13.30
C TRP A 194 2.40 -10.98 -13.18
N VAL A 195 1.26 -10.83 -12.52
CA VAL A 195 0.45 -9.61 -12.56
C VAL A 195 0.52 -8.88 -11.23
N ILE A 196 0.85 -7.59 -11.25
CA ILE A 196 0.78 -6.72 -10.07
C ILE A 196 -0.43 -5.78 -10.23
N TRP A 197 -1.52 -6.04 -9.51
CA TRP A 197 -2.79 -5.32 -9.64
C TRP A 197 -3.07 -4.40 -8.45
N THR A 198 -3.12 -3.09 -8.68
CA THR A 198 -3.35 -2.05 -7.65
C THR A 198 -4.64 -1.25 -7.87
N THR A 199 -5.42 -1.56 -8.90
CA THR A 199 -6.74 -0.97 -9.13
C THR A 199 -7.68 -1.45 -8.04
N SER A 200 -8.38 -0.51 -7.40
CA SER A 200 -9.29 -0.80 -6.28
C SER A 200 -10.40 -1.73 -6.74
N GLU A 201 -10.72 -2.75 -5.94
CA GLU A 201 -11.89 -3.62 -6.15
C GLU A 201 -12.95 -3.46 -5.04
N ARG A 202 -12.82 -2.40 -4.24
CA ARG A 202 -13.76 -2.12 -3.15
C ARG A 202 -15.18 -1.96 -3.68
N SER A 203 -16.12 -2.61 -2.98
CA SER A 203 -17.55 -2.51 -3.27
C SER A 203 -18.16 -1.32 -2.53
N GLU A 204 -17.58 -0.13 -2.70
CA GLU A 204 -18.01 1.13 -2.08
C GLU A 204 -18.17 2.19 -3.15
N TRP A 205 -19.30 2.89 -3.18
CA TRP A 205 -19.50 4.04 -4.07
C TRP A 205 -19.38 5.34 -3.29
N ASN A 206 -18.45 6.21 -3.71
CA ASN A 206 -18.24 7.53 -3.14
C ASN A 206 -18.69 8.61 -4.13
N ASP A 207 -19.50 9.55 -3.66
CA ASP A 207 -19.98 10.67 -4.48
C ASP A 207 -18.87 11.68 -4.80
N GLY A 208 -19.18 12.60 -5.73
CA GLY A 208 -18.30 13.69 -6.13
C GLY A 208 -17.59 13.43 -7.46
N PHE A 209 -17.30 14.50 -8.19
CA PHE A 209 -16.78 14.43 -9.56
C PHE A 209 -15.50 13.59 -9.70
N VAL A 210 -14.54 13.78 -8.79
CA VAL A 210 -13.25 13.05 -8.81
C VAL A 210 -13.48 11.57 -8.53
N ASN A 211 -14.18 11.24 -7.46
CA ASN A 211 -14.47 9.85 -7.09
C ASN A 211 -15.27 9.15 -8.20
N ASN A 212 -16.35 9.76 -8.70
CA ASN A 212 -17.15 9.19 -9.79
C ASN A 212 -16.30 8.88 -11.03
N TYR A 213 -15.41 9.79 -11.41
CA TYR A 213 -14.52 9.61 -12.56
C TYR A 213 -13.58 8.40 -12.38
N PHE A 214 -12.89 8.30 -11.24
CA PHE A 214 -11.96 7.19 -11.00
C PHE A 214 -12.68 5.86 -10.79
N GLN A 215 -13.85 5.84 -10.15
CA GLN A 215 -14.65 4.62 -9.99
C GLN A 215 -15.18 4.09 -11.33
N VAL A 216 -15.44 4.96 -12.32
CA VAL A 216 -15.76 4.53 -13.69
C VAL A 216 -14.55 3.86 -14.36
N ILE A 217 -13.34 4.41 -14.18
CA ILE A 217 -12.10 3.77 -14.66
C ILE A 217 -11.90 2.41 -13.97
N GLU A 218 -12.05 2.34 -12.65
CA GLU A 218 -11.96 1.10 -11.88
C GLU A 218 -12.98 0.07 -12.38
N THR A 219 -14.20 0.49 -12.67
CA THR A 219 -15.25 -0.38 -13.21
C THR A 219 -14.84 -0.97 -14.56
N ALA A 220 -14.35 -0.14 -15.48
CA ALA A 220 -13.88 -0.59 -16.80
C ALA A 220 -12.69 -1.55 -16.68
N ALA A 221 -11.65 -1.16 -15.92
CA ALA A 221 -10.45 -1.94 -15.74
C ALA A 221 -10.72 -3.29 -15.05
N ASN A 222 -11.46 -3.30 -13.94
CA ASN A 222 -11.81 -4.53 -13.22
C ASN A 222 -12.74 -5.42 -14.04
N GLY A 223 -13.72 -4.84 -14.75
CA GLY A 223 -14.63 -5.58 -15.62
C GLY A 223 -13.88 -6.30 -16.74
N HIS A 224 -12.99 -5.60 -17.43
CA HIS A 224 -12.14 -6.19 -18.47
C HIS A 224 -11.24 -7.29 -17.90
N PHE A 225 -10.53 -6.99 -16.82
CA PHE A 225 -9.58 -7.91 -16.19
C PHE A 225 -10.25 -9.22 -15.75
N LYS A 226 -11.38 -9.13 -15.03
CA LYS A 226 -12.16 -10.30 -14.58
C LYS A 226 -12.72 -11.12 -15.74
N ARG A 227 -13.08 -10.48 -16.86
CA ARG A 227 -13.55 -11.18 -18.06
C ARG A 227 -12.42 -12.01 -18.70
N VAL A 228 -11.21 -11.46 -18.78
CA VAL A 228 -10.05 -12.20 -19.33
C VAL A 228 -9.63 -13.34 -18.40
N LEU A 229 -9.59 -13.12 -17.08
CA LEU A 229 -9.30 -14.18 -16.11
C LEU A 229 -10.28 -15.36 -16.24
N ARG A 230 -11.57 -15.07 -16.40
CA ARG A 230 -12.59 -16.11 -16.59
C ARG A 230 -12.37 -16.89 -17.88
N ARG A 231 -12.03 -16.22 -19.00
CA ARG A 231 -11.68 -16.90 -20.26
C ARG A 231 -10.48 -17.82 -20.09
N ILE A 232 -9.46 -17.40 -19.31
CA ILE A 232 -8.30 -18.24 -18.99
C ILE A 232 -8.72 -19.47 -18.19
N GLU A 233 -9.54 -19.29 -17.14
CA GLU A 233 -10.07 -20.40 -16.33
C GLU A 233 -10.91 -21.38 -17.16
N GLU A 234 -11.82 -20.88 -17.98
CA GLU A 234 -12.67 -21.67 -18.88
C GLU A 234 -11.84 -22.42 -19.93
N SER A 235 -10.83 -21.76 -20.52
CA SER A 235 -9.90 -22.38 -21.47
C SER A 235 -9.09 -23.50 -20.81
N ASN A 236 -8.55 -23.27 -19.61
CA ASN A 236 -7.79 -24.27 -18.86
C ASN A 236 -8.66 -25.48 -18.46
N ALA A 237 -9.91 -25.24 -18.07
CA ALA A 237 -10.87 -26.31 -17.75
C ALA A 237 -11.27 -27.12 -18.99
N ALA A 238 -11.52 -26.46 -20.14
CA ALA A 238 -11.75 -27.16 -21.39
C ALA A 238 -10.55 -28.04 -21.77
N LEU A 239 -9.32 -27.54 -21.59
CA LEU A 239 -8.11 -28.29 -21.89
C LEU A 239 -7.96 -29.54 -21.02
N SER A 240 -8.21 -29.44 -19.71
CA SER A 240 -8.12 -30.58 -18.80
C SER A 240 -9.17 -31.66 -19.07
N GLU A 241 -10.30 -31.28 -19.67
CA GLU A 241 -11.36 -32.18 -20.11
C GLU A 241 -11.16 -32.72 -21.54
N GLY A 242 -10.08 -32.34 -22.23
CA GLY A 242 -9.83 -32.74 -23.62
C GLY A 242 -10.77 -32.10 -24.64
N ARG A 243 -11.43 -30.98 -24.28
CA ARG A 243 -12.27 -30.16 -25.16
C ARG A 243 -11.42 -29.07 -25.83
N HIS A 244 -12.02 -28.39 -26.83
CA HIS A 244 -11.39 -27.23 -27.46
C HIS A 244 -11.18 -26.10 -26.44
N ALA A 245 -9.91 -25.77 -26.17
CA ALA A 245 -9.49 -24.69 -25.30
C ALA A 245 -9.16 -23.44 -26.12
N GLU A 246 -9.65 -22.27 -25.69
CA GLU A 246 -9.48 -20.99 -26.40
C GLU A 246 -8.01 -20.67 -26.68
N PHE A 247 -7.14 -20.81 -25.66
CA PHE A 247 -5.72 -20.48 -25.76
C PHE A 247 -4.84 -21.67 -26.18
N GLY A 248 -5.45 -22.85 -26.38
CA GLY A 248 -4.78 -24.08 -26.82
C GLY A 248 -3.77 -24.70 -25.84
N ARG A 249 -3.46 -24.03 -24.72
CA ARG A 249 -2.46 -24.45 -23.74
C ARG A 249 -2.81 -23.92 -22.34
N PRO A 250 -2.26 -24.50 -21.26
CA PRO A 250 -2.53 -24.02 -19.92
C PRO A 250 -1.87 -22.66 -19.70
N ILE A 251 -2.63 -21.68 -19.19
CA ILE A 251 -2.13 -20.36 -18.82
C ILE A 251 -2.24 -20.20 -17.30
N ASP A 252 -1.12 -19.95 -16.63
CA ASP A 252 -1.03 -19.81 -15.18
C ASP A 252 -0.93 -18.33 -14.79
N VAL A 253 -1.90 -17.83 -14.01
CA VAL A 253 -1.92 -16.44 -13.58
C VAL A 253 -1.40 -16.30 -12.15
N LYS A 254 -0.22 -15.72 -12.01
CA LYS A 254 0.42 -15.36 -10.73
C LYS A 254 0.04 -13.93 -10.35
N LEU A 255 -1.11 -13.79 -9.71
CA LEU A 255 -1.65 -12.49 -9.30
C LEU A 255 -1.14 -12.07 -7.90
N LEU A 256 -0.54 -10.89 -7.80
CA LEU A 256 -0.34 -10.14 -6.57
C LEU A 256 -1.26 -8.91 -6.61
N ARG A 257 -2.24 -8.90 -5.70
CA ARG A 257 -3.25 -7.85 -5.61
C ARG A 257 -3.10 -7.08 -4.31
N ALA A 258 -3.24 -5.76 -4.35
CA ALA A 258 -3.21 -4.93 -3.15
C ALA A 258 -4.03 -3.64 -3.28
N GLU A 259 -4.71 -3.27 -2.19
CA GLU A 259 -5.23 -1.92 -2.00
C GLU A 259 -4.09 -1.00 -1.56
N VAL A 260 -3.86 0.08 -2.32
CA VAL A 260 -2.75 1.02 -2.06
C VAL A 260 -3.31 2.37 -1.57
N PRO A 261 -2.89 2.86 -0.38
CA PRO A 261 -3.44 4.06 0.26
C PRO A 261 -2.90 5.36 -0.32
N ILE A 262 -3.04 5.52 -1.63
CA ILE A 262 -2.67 6.74 -2.36
C ILE A 262 -3.65 6.94 -3.50
N HIS A 263 -4.05 8.18 -3.75
CA HIS A 263 -4.91 8.51 -4.88
C HIS A 263 -4.16 8.32 -6.21
N TYR A 264 -4.86 7.94 -7.29
CA TYR A 264 -4.25 7.63 -8.59
C TYR A 264 -3.38 8.76 -9.18
N ILE A 265 -3.72 10.02 -8.91
CA ILE A 265 -2.96 11.18 -9.44
C ILE A 265 -2.74 12.30 -8.41
N LEU A 266 -3.52 12.34 -7.33
CA LEU A 266 -3.56 13.47 -6.39
C LEU A 266 -2.72 13.13 -5.18
N ASN A 267 -1.40 13.10 -5.36
CA ASN A 267 -0.45 12.93 -4.27
C ASN A 267 0.60 14.04 -4.28
N LEU A 268 0.71 14.72 -3.14
CA LEU A 268 1.67 15.79 -2.87
C LEU A 268 2.72 15.35 -1.83
N SER A 269 2.63 14.09 -1.37
CA SER A 269 3.47 13.54 -0.31
C SER A 269 4.53 12.60 -0.86
N ARG A 270 5.80 13.00 -0.73
CA ARG A 270 6.93 12.07 -0.95
C ARG A 270 6.84 10.87 -0.02
N ARG A 271 6.36 11.08 1.21
CA ARG A 271 6.23 10.04 2.23
C ARG A 271 5.22 8.97 1.83
N ARG A 272 4.06 9.35 1.28
CA ARG A 272 3.07 8.36 0.79
C ARG A 272 3.59 7.53 -0.38
N LEU A 273 4.43 8.11 -1.25
CA LEU A 273 5.13 7.33 -2.29
C LEU A 273 6.08 6.32 -1.67
N GLN A 274 6.91 6.74 -0.71
CA GLN A 274 7.80 5.84 0.02
C GLN A 274 7.03 4.72 0.73
N GLU A 275 5.99 5.06 1.48
CA GLU A 275 5.10 4.10 2.14
C GLU A 275 4.48 3.12 1.13
N SER A 276 4.05 3.59 -0.04
CA SER A 276 3.53 2.73 -1.11
C SER A 276 4.59 1.74 -1.60
N VAL A 277 5.83 2.21 -1.83
CA VAL A 277 6.97 1.33 -2.19
C VAL A 277 7.22 0.30 -1.10
N GLU A 278 7.31 0.71 0.18
CA GLU A 278 7.59 -0.21 1.28
C GLU A 278 6.46 -1.24 1.46
N ARG A 279 5.20 -0.85 1.32
CA ARG A 279 4.06 -1.80 1.29
C ARG A 279 4.22 -2.80 0.14
N GLY A 280 4.72 -2.36 -1.02
CA GLY A 280 5.05 -3.22 -2.16
C GLY A 280 6.14 -4.25 -1.83
N VAL A 281 7.23 -3.82 -1.20
CA VAL A 281 8.32 -4.71 -0.75
C VAL A 281 7.80 -5.74 0.25
N VAL A 282 7.01 -5.30 1.22
CA VAL A 282 6.40 -6.18 2.22
C VAL A 282 5.47 -7.21 1.57
N ALA A 283 4.59 -6.78 0.68
CA ALA A 283 3.67 -7.64 -0.03
C ALA A 283 4.40 -8.64 -0.92
N GLY A 284 5.39 -8.19 -1.69
CA GLY A 284 6.24 -9.06 -2.52
C GLY A 284 6.91 -10.16 -1.68
N ARG A 285 7.51 -9.81 -0.54
CA ARG A 285 8.17 -10.78 0.35
C ARG A 285 7.19 -11.76 1.00
N SER A 286 5.99 -11.31 1.36
CA SER A 286 4.94 -12.20 1.90
C SER A 286 4.47 -13.17 0.83
N TRP A 287 4.17 -12.65 -0.36
CA TRP A 287 3.69 -13.40 -1.50
C TRP A 287 4.68 -14.49 -1.95
N CYS A 288 5.98 -14.17 -1.97
CA CYS A 288 7.04 -15.15 -2.25
C CYS A 288 7.11 -16.23 -1.17
N ARG A 289 7.08 -15.85 0.12
CA ARG A 289 7.12 -16.81 1.25
C ARG A 289 5.93 -17.77 1.25
N GLU A 290 4.73 -17.26 1.02
CA GLU A 290 3.49 -18.06 0.93
C GLU A 290 3.53 -19.08 -0.21
N ARG A 291 4.33 -18.81 -1.26
CA ARG A 291 4.48 -19.68 -2.45
C ARG A 291 5.77 -20.48 -2.45
N GLY A 292 6.54 -20.44 -1.36
CA GLY A 292 7.81 -21.17 -1.25
C GLY A 292 8.88 -20.68 -2.23
N ILE A 293 8.78 -19.44 -2.73
CA ILE A 293 9.81 -18.84 -3.59
C ILE A 293 10.95 -18.36 -2.68
N PRO A 294 12.17 -18.88 -2.86
CA PRO A 294 13.29 -18.51 -2.01
C PRO A 294 13.63 -17.03 -2.21
N LEU A 295 13.95 -16.36 -1.10
CA LEU A 295 14.44 -14.98 -1.11
C LEU A 295 15.88 -14.97 -0.63
N THR A 296 16.76 -14.32 -1.38
CA THR A 296 18.09 -13.98 -0.89
C THR A 296 17.94 -12.91 0.19
N ALA A 297 18.74 -13.01 1.26
CA ALA A 297 18.70 -12.01 2.32
C ALA A 297 19.11 -10.66 1.74
N ALA A 298 18.18 -9.69 1.72
CA ALA A 298 18.44 -8.38 1.15
C ALA A 298 19.62 -7.70 1.86
N SER A 299 20.70 -7.44 1.11
CA SER A 299 21.95 -6.79 1.55
C SER A 299 21.82 -5.28 1.80
N ARG A 300 20.64 -4.75 2.11
CA ARG A 300 20.52 -3.32 2.41
C ARG A 300 20.64 -3.09 3.91
N PRO A 301 21.75 -2.51 4.41
CA PRO A 301 21.77 -2.02 5.78
C PRO A 301 20.66 -0.98 5.90
N LEU A 302 19.81 -1.16 6.92
CA LEU A 302 18.78 -0.19 7.28
C LEU A 302 19.42 1.20 7.32
N LEU A 303 18.93 2.14 6.51
CA LEU A 303 19.31 3.55 6.62
C LEU A 303 19.12 3.93 8.09
N LYS A 304 20.20 4.35 8.76
CA LYS A 304 20.11 4.82 10.14
C LYS A 304 19.21 6.04 10.13
N ASP A 305 18.05 5.93 10.74
CA ASP A 305 17.15 7.04 11.01
C ASP A 305 17.49 7.59 12.41
N PRO A 306 18.26 8.70 12.50
CA PRO A 306 18.71 9.23 13.78
C PRO A 306 17.60 9.97 14.54
N THR A 307 16.37 9.98 14.02
CA THR A 307 15.25 10.66 14.66
C THR A 307 14.66 9.78 15.76
N SER A 308 14.15 10.39 16.81
CA SER A 308 13.29 9.72 17.80
C SER A 308 12.18 10.63 18.26
N LEU A 309 11.07 10.01 18.67
CA LEU A 309 9.91 10.70 19.22
C LEU A 309 9.47 9.98 20.48
N ARG A 310 9.28 10.73 21.55
CA ARG A 310 8.71 10.23 22.80
C ARG A 310 7.46 11.00 23.13
N PHE A 311 6.42 10.31 23.59
CA PHE A 311 5.24 10.93 24.19
C PHE A 311 4.66 10.00 25.27
N THR A 312 3.95 10.58 26.22
CA THR A 312 3.33 9.87 27.33
C THR A 312 1.82 9.96 27.21
N GLN A 313 1.14 8.82 27.31
CA GLN A 313 -0.30 8.70 27.29
C GLN A 313 -0.80 8.18 28.64
N GLU A 314 -1.94 8.70 29.06
CA GLU A 314 -2.67 8.21 30.21
C GLU A 314 -4.08 7.81 29.77
N MET A 315 -4.44 6.56 30.03
CA MET A 315 -5.74 5.97 29.72
C MET A 315 -6.37 5.44 30.99
N LYS A 316 -7.62 5.80 31.25
CA LYS A 316 -8.36 5.42 32.46
C LYS A 316 -9.67 4.73 32.08
N GLY A 317 -10.06 3.73 32.84
CA GLY A 317 -11.33 3.05 32.64
C GLY A 317 -11.55 1.96 33.67
N ALA A 318 -12.20 0.88 33.25
CA ALA A 318 -12.63 -0.19 34.13
C ALA A 318 -12.50 -1.55 33.44
N VAL A 319 -12.30 -2.59 34.26
CA VAL A 319 -12.20 -3.99 33.83
C VAL A 319 -12.99 -4.90 34.77
N SER A 320 -13.41 -6.07 34.28
CA SER A 320 -14.03 -7.12 35.10
C SER A 320 -13.31 -8.45 34.88
N PHE A 321 -13.11 -9.18 35.98
CA PHE A 321 -12.50 -10.51 35.97
C PHE A 321 -13.49 -11.58 35.51
N GLY A 322 -12.99 -12.62 34.84
CA GLY A 322 -13.81 -13.73 34.35
C GLY A 322 -14.68 -13.40 33.13
N VAL A 323 -14.45 -12.25 32.49
CA VAL A 323 -15.11 -11.81 31.26
C VAL A 323 -14.07 -11.68 30.14
N THR A 324 -14.45 -12.06 28.93
CA THR A 324 -13.58 -12.02 27.74
C THR A 324 -13.94 -10.89 26.77
N ASP A 325 -15.15 -10.37 26.86
CA ASP A 325 -15.69 -9.27 26.08
C ASP A 325 -15.38 -7.91 26.75
N PRO A 326 -14.68 -7.00 26.06
CA PRO A 326 -14.31 -5.70 26.62
C PRO A 326 -15.48 -4.79 27.02
N ASP A 327 -16.56 -4.74 26.24
CA ASP A 327 -17.71 -3.86 26.52
C ASP A 327 -18.42 -4.31 27.81
N ARG A 328 -18.74 -5.60 27.90
CA ARG A 328 -19.30 -6.19 29.12
C ARG A 328 -18.35 -6.04 30.30
N GLY A 329 -17.06 -6.24 30.08
CA GLY A 329 -16.03 -6.07 31.12
C GLY A 329 -15.96 -4.64 31.67
N TYR A 330 -16.15 -3.63 30.82
CA TYR A 330 -16.20 -2.23 31.21
C TYR A 330 -17.42 -1.90 32.06
N ASP A 331 -18.61 -2.34 31.64
CA ASP A 331 -19.86 -2.09 32.37
C ASP A 331 -19.87 -2.76 33.75
N GLU A 332 -19.47 -4.04 33.81
CA GLU A 332 -19.33 -4.76 35.08
C GLU A 332 -18.25 -4.16 35.98
N GLY A 333 -17.10 -3.79 35.40
CA GLY A 333 -16.00 -3.15 36.13
C GLY A 333 -16.40 -1.82 36.73
N ARG A 334 -17.18 -1.00 36.00
CA ARG A 334 -17.77 0.25 36.48
C ARG A 334 -18.72 0.02 37.65
N ALA A 335 -19.59 -0.99 37.56
CA ALA A 335 -20.54 -1.32 38.62
C ALA A 335 -19.85 -1.84 39.89
N ARG A 336 -18.68 -2.48 39.75
CA ARG A 336 -17.87 -3.03 40.85
C ARG A 336 -16.72 -2.12 41.29
N GLU A 337 -16.61 -0.93 40.71
CA GLU A 337 -15.55 0.04 40.97
C GLU A 337 -14.12 -0.51 40.74
N ILE A 338 -13.96 -1.46 39.83
CA ILE A 338 -12.66 -2.03 39.45
C ILE A 338 -12.05 -1.16 38.36
N SER A 339 -11.21 -0.21 38.77
CA SER A 339 -10.53 0.71 37.86
C SER A 339 -9.28 0.11 37.24
N LEU A 340 -8.98 0.53 36.02
CA LEU A 340 -7.72 0.26 35.34
C LEU A 340 -7.18 1.57 34.77
N THR A 341 -5.95 1.92 35.13
CA THR A 341 -5.20 3.03 34.54
C THR A 341 -3.95 2.51 33.86
N LEU A 342 -3.72 2.96 32.63
CA LEU A 342 -2.47 2.74 31.90
C LEU A 342 -1.76 4.08 31.76
N HIS A 343 -0.54 4.17 32.30
CA HIS A 343 0.32 5.34 32.12
C HIS A 343 1.57 4.88 31.36
N LEU A 344 1.64 5.23 30.07
CA LEU A 344 2.61 4.66 29.14
C LEU A 344 3.39 5.76 28.44
N THR A 345 4.70 5.66 28.45
CA THR A 345 5.61 6.41 27.60
C THR A 345 5.97 5.55 26.40
N ILE A 346 5.67 6.04 25.21
CA ILE A 346 6.00 5.42 23.94
C ILE A 346 7.31 6.03 23.44
N ASP A 347 8.28 5.19 23.12
CA ASP A 347 9.60 5.56 22.63
C ASP A 347 9.77 5.09 21.18
N ILE A 348 9.58 5.99 20.23
CA ILE A 348 9.76 5.71 18.81
C ILE A 348 11.22 6.03 18.43
N GLN A 349 11.94 5.02 17.97
CA GLN A 349 13.26 5.18 17.33
C GLN A 349 13.09 5.10 15.82
N GLY A 350 13.69 6.02 15.09
CA GLY A 350 13.53 6.14 13.65
C GLY A 350 12.10 6.51 13.24
N VAL A 351 11.70 7.75 13.49
CA VAL A 351 10.32 8.23 13.27
C VAL A 351 9.92 8.15 11.80
N HIS A 352 10.83 8.44 10.87
CA HIS A 352 10.53 8.39 9.45
C HIS A 352 10.26 6.95 9.00
N ARG A 353 10.99 5.98 9.56
CA ARG A 353 10.70 4.55 9.34
C ARG A 353 9.39 4.14 9.99
N PHE A 354 9.15 4.53 11.24
CA PHE A 354 7.95 4.14 11.99
C PHE A 354 6.66 4.55 11.29
N ILE A 355 6.64 5.70 10.62
CA ILE A 355 5.45 6.20 9.91
C ILE A 355 5.31 5.70 8.46
N THR A 356 6.30 4.98 7.91
CA THR A 356 6.23 4.39 6.56
C THR A 356 6.13 2.86 6.57
N ASP A 357 6.56 2.21 7.65
CA ASP A 357 6.37 0.77 7.88
C ASP A 357 5.29 0.57 8.95
N PRO A 358 4.03 0.27 8.56
CA PRO A 358 2.91 0.18 9.50
C PRO A 358 3.06 -0.97 10.50
N ARG A 359 4.00 -1.91 10.29
CA ARG A 359 4.28 -3.02 11.22
C ARG A 359 5.42 -2.72 12.18
N HIS A 360 5.98 -1.52 12.16
CA HIS A 360 7.08 -1.18 13.07
C HIS A 360 6.58 -1.13 14.52
N GLU A 361 7.22 -1.90 15.39
CA GLU A 361 6.99 -1.87 16.83
C GLU A 361 7.83 -0.77 17.48
N SER A 362 7.25 -0.07 18.46
CA SER A 362 7.97 0.85 19.33
C SER A 362 7.84 0.43 20.80
N PRO A 363 8.92 0.51 21.59
CA PRO A 363 8.85 0.28 23.02
C PRO A 363 7.80 1.14 23.73
N ALA A 364 7.07 0.51 24.64
CA ALA A 364 6.14 1.14 25.57
C ALA A 364 6.55 0.81 27.00
N ARG A 365 6.71 1.83 27.85
CA ARG A 365 7.14 1.67 29.26
C ARG A 365 6.33 2.54 30.19
N GLY A 366 6.14 2.11 31.42
CA GLY A 366 5.43 2.90 32.42
C GLY A 366 4.83 2.01 33.49
N TYR A 367 3.55 2.20 33.79
CA TYR A 367 2.87 1.40 34.79
C TYR A 367 1.39 1.17 34.47
N ILE A 368 0.88 0.09 35.05
CA ILE A 368 -0.54 -0.22 35.18
C ILE A 368 -0.93 0.11 36.63
N ASP A 369 -2.07 0.77 36.84
CA ASP A 369 -2.63 1.04 38.16
C ASP A 369 -4.00 0.35 38.27
N CYS A 370 -4.09 -0.68 39.10
CA CYS A 370 -5.32 -1.44 39.34
C CYS A 370 -5.24 -2.09 40.72
N GLU A 371 -6.05 -1.60 41.68
CA GLU A 371 -6.09 -2.10 43.06
C GLU A 371 -6.35 -3.62 43.10
N ALA A 372 -7.24 -4.13 42.25
CA ALA A 372 -7.57 -5.56 42.18
C ALA A 372 -6.42 -6.45 41.69
N LEU A 373 -5.38 -5.87 41.07
CA LEU A 373 -4.17 -6.56 40.63
C LEU A 373 -2.96 -6.26 41.54
N GLY A 374 -3.12 -5.50 42.63
CA GLY A 374 -2.03 -5.15 43.54
C GLY A 374 -1.53 -3.71 43.44
N GLY A 375 -2.35 -2.79 42.91
CA GLY A 375 -2.06 -1.35 42.86
C GLY A 375 -1.22 -0.97 41.65
N ARG A 376 -0.08 -0.29 41.86
CA ARG A 376 0.79 0.21 40.80
C ARG A 376 1.86 -0.81 40.39
N LEU A 377 1.79 -1.28 39.15
CA LEU A 377 2.56 -2.38 38.60
C LEU A 377 3.40 -1.91 37.40
N ALA A 378 4.71 -2.16 37.43
CA ALA A 378 5.63 -1.68 36.40
C ALA A 378 5.47 -2.42 35.07
N VAL A 379 5.55 -1.68 33.96
CA VAL A 379 5.66 -2.20 32.59
C VAL A 379 7.00 -1.75 32.01
N ASN A 380 7.92 -2.70 31.82
CA ASN A 380 9.29 -2.40 31.36
C ASN A 380 9.53 -2.79 29.89
N GLU A 381 8.77 -3.76 29.38
CA GLU A 381 9.00 -4.43 28.08
C GLU A 381 7.73 -4.46 27.22
N GLY A 382 6.96 -3.35 27.23
CA GLY A 382 5.79 -3.22 26.38
C GLY A 382 6.14 -2.91 24.92
N THR A 383 5.24 -3.25 24.01
CA THR A 383 5.29 -2.88 22.60
C THR A 383 4.03 -2.13 22.18
N PHE A 384 4.22 -1.24 21.22
CA PHE A 384 3.18 -0.40 20.61
C PHE A 384 3.34 -0.38 19.09
N ASN A 385 2.22 -0.53 18.38
CA ASN A 385 2.14 -0.30 16.94
C ASN A 385 1.12 0.79 16.63
N LEU A 386 1.43 1.64 15.66
CA LEU A 386 0.55 2.73 15.22
C LEU A 386 0.00 2.42 13.82
N PHE A 387 -1.32 2.40 13.69
CA PHE A 387 -2.04 2.30 12.41
C PHE A 387 -1.67 1.06 11.56
N THR A 388 -1.62 -0.12 12.19
CA THR A 388 -1.52 -1.39 11.48
C THR A 388 -2.82 -1.69 10.72
N ASP A 389 -2.73 -2.28 9.53
CA ASP A 389 -3.86 -2.85 8.79
C ASP A 389 -3.60 -4.30 8.39
N GLU A 390 -4.64 -5.13 8.37
CA GLU A 390 -4.59 -6.51 7.86
C GLU A 390 -4.92 -6.54 6.35
N GLY A 391 -4.33 -5.63 5.57
CA GLY A 391 -4.51 -5.54 4.12
C GLY A 391 -5.63 -4.60 3.65
N ASP A 392 -6.54 -4.21 4.53
CA ASP A 392 -7.50 -3.12 4.28
C ASP A 392 -6.98 -1.80 4.89
N PRO A 393 -6.38 -0.89 4.09
CA PRO A 393 -5.83 0.37 4.61
C PRO A 393 -6.84 1.34 5.22
N THR A 394 -8.15 1.05 5.19
CA THR A 394 -9.20 1.91 5.77
C THR A 394 -9.69 1.41 7.12
N GLN A 395 -9.19 0.26 7.55
CA GLN A 395 -9.39 -0.28 8.88
C GLN A 395 -8.04 -0.34 9.58
N LYS A 396 -7.77 0.67 10.40
CA LYS A 396 -6.49 0.79 11.08
C LYS A 396 -6.64 0.44 12.54
N GLN A 397 -5.59 -0.13 13.11
CA GLN A 397 -5.52 -0.46 14.52
C GLN A 397 -4.28 0.17 15.18
N MET A 398 -4.41 0.55 16.44
CA MET A 398 -3.26 0.84 17.29
C MET A 398 -3.14 -0.26 18.33
N LEU A 399 -2.06 -1.02 18.30
CA LEU A 399 -1.89 -2.24 19.10
C LEU A 399 -0.99 -1.97 20.30
N TYR A 400 -1.36 -2.54 21.45
CA TYR A 400 -0.62 -2.46 22.70
C TYR A 400 -0.43 -3.87 23.24
N ARG A 401 0.79 -4.18 23.67
CA ARG A 401 1.10 -5.39 24.42
C ARG A 401 2.03 -5.06 25.56
N LEU A 402 1.59 -5.31 26.78
CA LEU A 402 2.23 -4.80 27.99
C LEU A 402 2.39 -5.96 28.99
N PRO A 403 3.51 -6.71 28.93
CA PRO A 403 3.81 -7.71 29.95
C PRO A 403 4.13 -7.03 31.29
N PHE A 404 3.59 -7.59 32.37
CA PHE A 404 3.79 -7.12 33.75
C PHE A 404 3.67 -8.29 34.74
N HIS A 405 3.85 -8.00 36.02
CA HIS A 405 3.57 -8.92 37.12
C HIS A 405 2.53 -8.29 38.06
N ASP A 406 1.58 -9.08 38.54
CA ASP A 406 0.64 -8.64 39.57
C ASP A 406 1.31 -8.48 40.95
N GLY A 407 0.56 -8.00 41.95
CA GLY A 407 1.06 -7.81 43.31
C GLY A 407 1.47 -9.12 44.02
N ALA A 408 1.06 -10.28 43.50
CA ALA A 408 1.48 -11.59 43.97
C ALA A 408 2.66 -12.18 43.17
N GLY A 409 3.12 -11.48 42.12
CA GLY A 409 4.23 -11.90 41.27
C GLY A 409 3.84 -12.83 40.12
N HIS A 410 2.55 -13.01 39.81
CA HIS A 410 2.13 -13.79 38.65
C HIS A 410 2.37 -13.01 37.36
N PRO A 411 2.90 -13.65 36.30
CA PRO A 411 3.08 -13.01 35.00
C PRO A 411 1.73 -12.82 34.31
N LEU A 412 1.47 -11.61 33.84
CA LEU A 412 0.27 -11.23 33.10
C LEU A 412 0.65 -10.35 31.90
N THR A 413 -0.23 -10.29 30.91
CA THR A 413 -0.07 -9.39 29.75
C THR A 413 -1.34 -8.60 29.54
N VAL A 414 -1.25 -7.27 29.53
CA VAL A 414 -2.34 -6.44 28.99
C VAL A 414 -2.17 -6.39 27.47
N THR A 415 -3.16 -6.86 26.72
CA THR A 415 -3.27 -6.59 25.28
C THR A 415 -4.41 -5.62 25.05
N GLY A 416 -4.25 -4.75 24.05
CA GLY A 416 -5.33 -3.86 23.67
C GLY A 416 -5.19 -3.34 22.25
N PHE A 417 -6.33 -3.03 21.66
CA PHE A 417 -6.38 -2.41 20.34
C PHE A 417 -7.33 -1.20 20.36
N LYS A 418 -6.91 -0.14 19.69
CA LYS A 418 -7.81 0.94 19.26
C LYS A 418 -8.26 0.64 17.85
N ARG A 419 -9.56 0.70 17.58
CA ARG A 419 -10.10 0.52 16.24
C ARG A 419 -10.34 1.90 15.64
N VAL A 420 -9.78 2.13 14.45
CA VAL A 420 -9.94 3.38 13.71
C VAL A 420 -10.59 3.04 12.37
N ARG A 421 -11.90 3.28 12.29
CA ARG A 421 -12.73 3.00 11.10
C ARG A 421 -13.82 4.08 10.97
N ASP A 422 -14.39 4.26 9.78
CA ASP A 422 -15.50 5.21 9.59
C ASP A 422 -16.83 4.51 9.89
N ASP A 423 -17.35 4.64 11.13
CA ASP A 423 -18.72 4.27 11.48
C ASP A 423 -19.62 5.53 11.61
N PRO A 424 -20.96 5.44 11.48
CA PRO A 424 -21.84 6.60 11.60
C PRO A 424 -21.80 7.25 13.00
N GLY A 425 -21.26 8.47 13.16
CA GLY A 425 -21.26 9.23 14.42
C GLY A 425 -20.20 10.33 14.55
N VAL A 426 -20.05 10.93 15.74
CA VAL A 426 -18.92 11.84 16.09
C VAL A 426 -17.71 10.98 16.48
N ASP A 427 -17.14 10.28 15.50
CA ASP A 427 -16.43 9.01 15.77
C ASP A 427 -14.90 9.09 15.86
N VAL A 428 -14.28 10.08 15.21
CA VAL A 428 -12.81 10.24 15.17
C VAL A 428 -12.19 10.32 16.57
N TRP A 429 -12.89 10.96 17.51
CA TRP A 429 -12.42 11.11 18.88
C TRP A 429 -12.53 9.80 19.67
N SER A 430 -13.67 9.09 19.59
CA SER A 430 -13.86 7.80 20.27
C SER A 430 -12.84 6.77 19.79
N ASP A 431 -12.63 6.68 18.48
CA ASP A 431 -11.75 5.70 17.84
C ASP A 431 -10.27 5.90 18.16
N THR A 432 -9.84 7.15 18.33
CA THR A 432 -8.44 7.47 18.68
C THR A 432 -8.17 7.44 20.18
N THR A 433 -9.21 7.49 21.02
CA THR A 433 -9.08 7.56 22.49
C THR A 433 -9.51 6.29 23.22
N THR A 434 -10.28 5.38 22.60
CA THR A 434 -10.80 4.17 23.25
C THR A 434 -9.92 2.95 22.98
N LEU A 435 -9.44 2.31 24.05
CA LEU A 435 -8.65 1.07 23.99
C LEU A 435 -9.48 -0.10 24.54
N TYR A 436 -9.83 -1.03 23.65
CA TYR A 436 -10.43 -2.31 24.03
C TYR A 436 -9.35 -3.22 24.57
N THR A 437 -9.49 -3.66 25.82
CA THR A 437 -8.40 -4.21 26.61
C THR A 437 -8.73 -5.60 27.13
N ARG A 438 -7.74 -6.49 27.11
CA ARG A 438 -7.76 -7.80 27.76
C ARG A 438 -6.52 -7.97 28.63
N VAL A 439 -6.68 -8.67 29.74
CA VAL A 439 -5.60 -9.13 30.62
C VAL A 439 -5.48 -10.63 30.43
N LEU A 440 -4.33 -11.08 29.96
CA LEU A 440 -4.04 -12.47 29.65
C LEU A 440 -3.15 -13.08 30.73
N GLN A 441 -3.33 -14.38 30.98
CA GLN A 441 -2.45 -15.14 31.86
C GLN A 441 -1.11 -15.42 31.17
N GLY A 442 0.00 -15.10 31.85
CA GLY A 442 1.36 -15.25 31.32
C GLY A 442 1.88 -14.04 30.57
N HIS A 443 3.16 -14.09 30.18
CA HIS A 443 3.75 -13.19 29.20
C HIS A 443 3.52 -13.77 27.81
N VAL A 444 2.52 -13.23 27.11
CA VAL A 444 1.96 -13.82 25.90
C VAL A 444 2.55 -13.12 24.69
N ALA A 445 3.14 -13.86 23.75
CA ALA A 445 3.60 -13.30 22.48
C ALA A 445 2.43 -13.08 21.49
N PRO A 446 2.59 -12.24 20.44
CA PRO A 446 1.51 -11.96 19.48
C PRO A 446 0.84 -13.20 18.85
N TYR A 447 1.61 -14.25 18.56
CA TYR A 447 1.11 -15.47 17.94
C TYR A 447 0.35 -16.40 18.91
N GLU A 448 0.48 -16.20 20.22
CA GLU A 448 -0.13 -17.03 21.27
C GLU A 448 -1.43 -16.43 21.82
N GLU A 449 -1.72 -15.16 21.50
CA GLU A 449 -2.86 -14.43 22.06
C GLU A 449 -4.20 -15.13 21.82
N ARG A 450 -4.39 -15.77 20.66
CA ARG A 450 -5.65 -16.46 20.32
C ARG A 450 -5.96 -17.64 21.24
N THR A 451 -4.94 -18.26 21.82
CA THR A 451 -5.05 -19.43 22.70
C THR A 451 -4.83 -19.11 24.16
N ALA A 452 -4.42 -17.88 24.48
CA ALA A 452 -4.15 -17.44 25.84
C ALA A 452 -5.44 -17.32 26.68
N GLN A 453 -5.35 -17.68 27.96
CA GLN A 453 -6.45 -17.52 28.89
C GLN A 453 -6.66 -16.04 29.23
N VAL A 454 -7.86 -15.53 28.98
CA VAL A 454 -8.26 -14.17 29.37
C VAL A 454 -8.70 -14.19 30.84
N VAL A 455 -8.02 -13.39 31.67
CA VAL A 455 -8.27 -13.25 33.11
C VAL A 455 -9.27 -12.12 33.38
N ALA A 456 -9.16 -11.03 32.62
CA ALA A 456 -10.07 -9.89 32.69
C ALA A 456 -10.20 -9.20 31.33
N ALA A 457 -11.29 -8.47 31.13
CA ALA A 457 -11.50 -7.63 29.96
C ALA A 457 -12.14 -6.30 30.38
N GLY A 458 -11.97 -5.27 29.56
CA GLY A 458 -12.59 -3.97 29.78
C GLY A 458 -12.12 -2.91 28.80
N ILE A 459 -12.44 -1.66 29.10
CA ILE A 459 -12.15 -0.52 28.22
C ILE A 459 -11.45 0.57 29.03
N VAL A 460 -10.39 1.14 28.47
CA VAL A 460 -9.74 2.36 28.99
C VAL A 460 -9.73 3.45 27.92
N LYS A 461 -9.90 4.70 28.35
CA LYS A 461 -10.06 5.85 27.45
C LYS A 461 -9.09 6.97 27.81
N ILE A 462 -8.61 7.70 26.80
CA ILE A 462 -7.91 8.97 27.01
C ILE A 462 -8.95 10.06 27.26
N GLY A 463 -8.95 10.64 28.46
CA GLY A 463 -9.81 11.77 28.77
C GLY A 463 -9.33 13.06 28.08
N PRO A 464 -10.20 14.07 27.84
CA PRO A 464 -9.81 15.32 27.16
C PRO A 464 -8.64 16.07 27.82
N LEU A 465 -8.61 16.13 29.15
CA LEU A 465 -7.50 16.75 29.89
C LEU A 465 -6.20 15.94 29.77
N ASP A 466 -6.30 14.61 29.79
CA ASP A 466 -5.14 13.70 29.65
C ASP A 466 -4.59 13.73 28.22
N PHE A 467 -5.46 13.95 27.22
CA PHE A 467 -5.04 14.21 25.85
C PHE A 467 -4.28 15.54 25.70
N LEU A 468 -4.79 16.64 26.28
CA LEU A 468 -4.08 17.93 26.28
C LEU A 468 -2.72 17.82 26.99
N ARG A 469 -2.66 17.06 28.09
CA ARG A 469 -1.39 16.72 28.76
C ARG A 469 -0.49 15.92 27.84
N GLN A 470 -0.99 14.89 27.17
CA GLN A 470 -0.23 14.08 26.20
C GLN A 470 0.41 14.99 25.14
N LEU A 471 -0.31 15.94 24.55
CA LEU A 471 0.25 16.87 23.56
C LEU A 471 1.46 17.64 24.11
N SER A 472 1.44 18.00 25.40
CA SER A 472 2.57 18.67 26.05
C SER A 472 3.78 17.76 26.34
N THR A 473 3.62 16.43 26.25
CA THR A 473 4.68 15.45 26.53
C THR A 473 5.50 15.07 25.31
N PHE A 474 5.09 15.47 24.10
CA PHE A 474 5.83 15.17 22.89
C PHE A 474 7.25 15.75 22.96
N ARG A 475 8.25 14.90 22.79
CA ARG A 475 9.68 15.25 22.73
C ARG A 475 10.27 14.60 21.49
N ALA A 476 10.73 15.40 20.54
CA ALA A 476 11.41 14.94 19.34
C ALA A 476 12.92 15.20 19.46
N SER A 477 13.73 14.21 19.07
CA SER A 477 15.18 14.32 18.99
C SER A 477 15.64 14.01 17.58
N ALA A 478 16.57 14.82 17.07
CA ALA A 478 17.20 14.68 15.76
C ALA A 478 18.55 15.45 15.80
N PRO A 479 19.48 15.19 14.84
CA PRO A 479 20.78 15.83 14.79
C PRO A 479 20.73 17.36 14.80
N THR A 480 19.74 17.96 14.12
CA THR A 480 19.56 19.42 14.06
C THR A 480 18.21 19.90 14.62
N MET A 481 18.14 21.16 15.06
CA MET A 481 16.88 21.76 15.55
C MET A 481 15.79 21.83 14.46
N ARG A 482 16.19 22.07 13.20
CA ARG A 482 15.27 22.06 12.06
C ARG A 482 14.68 20.67 11.82
N GLU A 483 15.51 19.63 11.91
CA GLU A 483 15.05 18.25 11.82
C GLU A 483 14.12 17.88 12.97
N ARG A 484 14.37 18.33 14.21
CA ARG A 484 13.46 18.06 15.35
C ARG A 484 12.05 18.58 15.11
N ALA A 485 11.93 19.83 14.65
CA ALA A 485 10.63 20.42 14.30
C ALA A 485 9.98 19.67 13.14
N SER A 486 10.78 19.30 12.12
CA SER A 486 10.34 18.50 10.99
C SER A 486 9.87 17.09 11.40
N THR A 487 10.52 16.44 12.36
CA THR A 487 10.16 15.12 12.88
C THR A 487 8.78 15.15 13.53
N LEU A 488 8.51 16.14 14.39
CA LEU A 488 7.20 16.31 15.02
C LEU A 488 6.11 16.62 13.99
N ALA A 489 6.38 17.52 13.04
CA ALA A 489 5.45 17.84 11.96
C ALA A 489 5.18 16.62 11.06
N SER A 490 6.21 15.82 10.75
CA SER A 490 6.08 14.62 9.92
C SER A 490 5.21 13.56 10.60
N PHE A 491 5.38 13.36 11.91
CA PHE A 491 4.54 12.46 12.70
C PHE A 491 3.09 12.96 12.75
N GLY A 492 2.87 14.26 12.98
CA GLY A 492 1.53 14.85 12.98
C GLY A 492 0.82 14.73 11.62
N GLN A 493 1.54 15.01 10.53
CA GLN A 493 1.02 14.84 9.16
C GLN A 493 0.70 13.38 8.84
N ALA A 494 1.55 12.44 9.29
CA ALA A 494 1.28 11.01 9.17
C ALA A 494 0.01 10.60 9.91
N PHE A 495 -0.15 11.09 11.13
CA PHE A 495 -1.32 10.80 11.95
C PHE A 495 -2.60 11.34 11.31
N CYS A 496 -2.62 12.64 10.96
CA CYS A 496 -3.78 13.25 10.31
C CYS A 496 -4.09 12.65 8.92
N GLY A 497 -3.05 12.29 8.15
CA GLY A 497 -3.22 11.62 6.85
C GLY A 497 -3.89 10.25 6.99
N ASN A 498 -3.50 9.45 7.98
CA ASN A 498 -4.14 8.16 8.24
C ASN A 498 -5.59 8.31 8.72
N LEU A 499 -5.91 9.37 9.48
CA LEU A 499 -7.30 9.68 9.83
C LEU A 499 -8.13 10.12 8.62
N TRP A 500 -7.55 10.93 7.71
CA TRP A 500 -8.23 11.30 6.46
C TRP A 500 -8.56 10.06 5.62
N ASP A 501 -7.63 9.12 5.51
CA ASP A 501 -7.81 7.86 4.77
C ASP A 501 -8.93 6.98 5.33
N VAL A 502 -9.41 7.26 6.55
CA VAL A 502 -10.55 6.58 7.17
C VAL A 502 -11.81 7.43 6.99
N TYR A 503 -11.82 8.67 7.50
CA TYR A 503 -13.05 9.46 7.68
C TYR A 503 -13.38 10.43 6.54
N ALA A 504 -12.42 10.79 5.69
CA ALA A 504 -12.60 11.81 4.65
C ALA A 504 -12.58 11.23 3.22
N ARG A 505 -12.70 9.89 3.11
CA ARG A 505 -12.71 9.15 1.85
C ARG A 505 -13.80 9.58 0.88
N ARG A 506 -14.93 10.08 1.41
CA ARG A 506 -16.05 10.62 0.63
C ARG A 506 -15.67 11.91 -0.13
N LEU A 507 -14.67 12.66 0.34
CA LEU A 507 -14.17 13.85 -0.35
C LEU A 507 -13.12 13.48 -1.39
N LEU A 508 -12.18 12.62 -1.00
CA LEU A 508 -11.15 12.05 -1.86
C LEU A 508 -10.74 10.69 -1.27
N THR A 509 -10.69 9.65 -2.10
CA THR A 509 -10.49 8.25 -1.65
C THR A 509 -9.32 8.05 -0.68
N TYR A 510 -8.25 8.84 -0.84
CA TYR A 510 -7.09 8.89 0.05
C TYR A 510 -6.58 10.33 0.20
N ALA A 511 -5.90 10.62 1.30
CA ALA A 511 -5.36 11.95 1.56
C ALA A 511 -4.22 12.29 0.58
N PRO A 512 -4.12 13.55 0.12
CA PRO A 512 -3.05 13.95 -0.79
C PRO A 512 -1.70 14.22 -0.10
N PHE A 513 -1.62 14.18 1.25
CA PHE A 513 -0.46 14.64 2.04
C PHE A 513 0.10 13.59 3.02
#